data_AF-A0A8J3QCZ6-F1
#
_entry.id   AF-A0A8J3QCZ6-F1
#
_cell.length_a   1.000
_cell.length_b   1.000
_cell.length_c   1.000
_cell.angle_alpha   90.00
_cell.angle_beta   90.00
_cell.angle_gamma   90.00
#
_symmetry.space_group_name_H-M   'P 1'
#
loop_
_entity.id
_entity.type
_entity.pdbx_description
1 polymer ?
#
loop_
_entity_poly.entity_id
_entity_poly.type
_entity_poly.pdbx_seq_one_letter_code
_entity_poly.pdbx_strand_id
1 'polypeptide(L)'
;MPSYAQLENEAAWRDEIVPAELARMGRTVRTALGLSPDAVGFKGNNLHLNGAHRSRRWILTSDWCTDRTYTVSYADDKLGDQDWIAGFDISAPPHILLPMCQRLDAAVRAGRLEELAAWYGNLDGDQRVDGYNNILNRVSTSDSSHLTHLHGTVLRRHANNAAFMARLAAVLIGDDMLKDETLPTLPAETLATGDVLPAESRSADVALAYALRNSYAARRAAEAALAKLAAGMPVALPDAQLDLLADKLAARLPAPAVPPTAETIAKAVVAETARELTD
;
A
#
# COMPACT_ATOMS: atom_id res chain seq x y z
N MET A 1 23.15 1.89 -23.30
CA MET A 1 21.77 2.41 -23.31
C MET A 1 21.32 2.49 -24.75
N PRO A 2 20.17 1.89 -25.11
CA PRO A 2 19.65 1.96 -26.47
C PRO A 2 19.19 3.38 -26.82
N SER A 3 19.26 3.74 -28.10
CA SER A 3 18.65 4.97 -28.62
C SER A 3 17.14 4.81 -28.77
N TYR A 4 16.39 5.92 -28.88
CA TYR A 4 14.96 5.84 -29.18
C TYR A 4 14.68 5.11 -30.49
N ALA A 5 15.50 5.32 -31.53
CA ALA A 5 15.34 4.59 -32.79
C ALA A 5 15.52 3.07 -32.62
N GLN A 6 16.43 2.62 -31.74
CA GLN A 6 16.57 1.19 -31.43
C GLN A 6 15.34 0.66 -30.68
N LEU A 7 14.84 1.41 -29.70
CA LEU A 7 13.67 1.04 -28.92
C LEU A 7 12.40 1.01 -29.75
N GLU A 8 12.20 2.01 -30.60
CA GLU A 8 11.07 2.10 -31.54
C GLU A 8 11.07 0.98 -32.57
N ASN A 9 12.17 0.25 -32.77
CA ASN A 9 12.17 -0.95 -33.61
C ASN A 9 11.61 -2.19 -32.89
N GLU A 10 11.53 -2.20 -31.56
CA GLU A 10 10.90 -3.29 -30.82
C GLU A 10 9.38 -3.13 -30.72
N ALA A 11 8.65 -4.18 -31.13
CA ALA A 11 7.19 -4.20 -31.00
C ALA A 11 6.75 -4.03 -29.53
N ALA A 12 7.43 -4.70 -28.60
CA ALA A 12 7.12 -4.61 -27.19
C ALA A 12 7.29 -3.20 -26.59
N TRP A 13 8.10 -2.32 -27.21
CA TRP A 13 8.18 -0.90 -26.84
C TRP A 13 7.08 -0.08 -27.48
N ARG A 14 6.89 -0.23 -28.81
CA ARG A 14 5.93 0.59 -29.57
C ARG A 14 4.51 0.41 -29.05
N ASP A 15 4.18 -0.83 -28.71
CA ASP A 15 2.84 -1.24 -28.38
C ASP A 15 2.52 -1.10 -26.88
N GLU A 16 3.43 -0.56 -26.06
CA GLU A 16 3.13 -0.29 -24.65
C GLU A 16 2.00 0.74 -24.52
N ILE A 17 1.03 0.43 -23.68
CA ILE A 17 -0.17 1.25 -23.47
C ILE A 17 -0.12 1.83 -22.06
N VAL A 18 -0.30 3.15 -21.96
CA VAL A 18 -0.71 3.79 -20.70
C VAL A 18 -2.23 3.62 -20.59
N PRO A 19 -2.74 2.89 -19.59
CA PRO A 19 -4.18 2.70 -19.44
C PRO A 19 -4.94 4.02 -19.30
N ALA A 20 -6.17 4.06 -19.84
CA ALA A 20 -6.94 5.29 -19.93
C ALA A 20 -7.25 5.90 -18.54
N GLU A 21 -7.57 5.06 -17.55
CA GLU A 21 -7.87 5.52 -16.20
C GLU A 21 -6.61 5.93 -15.42
N LEU A 22 -5.47 5.27 -15.64
CA LEU A 22 -4.18 5.73 -15.09
C LEU A 22 -3.79 7.09 -15.67
N ALA A 23 -3.93 7.27 -16.99
CA ALA A 23 -3.70 8.56 -17.63
C ALA A 23 -4.70 9.63 -17.13
N ARG A 24 -5.95 9.25 -16.87
CA ARG A 24 -6.97 10.15 -16.30
C ARG A 24 -6.59 10.59 -14.89
N MET A 25 -6.16 9.67 -14.03
CA MET A 25 -5.66 9.97 -12.68
C MET A 25 -4.57 11.04 -12.71
N GLY A 26 -3.54 10.87 -13.55
CA GLY A 26 -2.47 11.87 -13.63
C GLY A 26 -2.95 13.24 -14.15
N ARG A 27 -3.92 13.28 -15.07
CA ARG A 27 -4.56 14.53 -15.49
C ARG A 27 -5.33 15.19 -14.35
N THR A 28 -6.07 14.42 -13.56
CA THR A 28 -6.78 14.94 -12.39
C THR A 28 -5.80 15.54 -11.38
N VAL A 29 -4.75 14.80 -11.02
CA VAL A 29 -3.74 15.25 -10.05
C VAL A 29 -3.05 16.52 -10.52
N ARG A 30 -2.56 16.56 -11.77
CA ARG A 30 -1.85 17.76 -12.28
C ARG A 30 -2.76 18.98 -12.32
N THR A 31 -4.02 18.81 -12.72
CA THR A 31 -4.96 19.94 -12.83
C THR A 31 -5.32 20.47 -11.45
N ALA A 32 -5.61 19.59 -10.49
CA ALA A 32 -5.96 19.99 -9.12
C ALA A 32 -4.80 20.72 -8.42
N LEU A 33 -3.56 20.29 -8.67
CA LEU A 33 -2.37 20.82 -8.01
C LEU A 33 -1.63 21.90 -8.81
N GLY A 34 -2.15 22.28 -9.98
CA GLY A 34 -1.52 23.28 -10.85
C GLY A 34 -0.14 22.87 -11.37
N LEU A 35 0.10 21.57 -11.55
CA LEU A 35 1.38 21.04 -12.05
C LEU A 35 1.46 21.14 -13.58
N SER A 36 2.69 21.24 -14.09
CA SER A 36 2.94 21.27 -15.53
C SER A 36 2.59 19.93 -16.21
N PRO A 37 2.34 19.91 -17.54
CA PRO A 37 1.98 18.67 -18.24
C PRO A 37 3.01 17.54 -18.14
N ASP A 38 4.28 17.89 -18.01
CA ASP A 38 5.44 17.00 -17.87
C ASP A 38 5.71 16.56 -16.42
N ALA A 39 5.00 17.12 -15.45
CA ALA A 39 5.13 16.75 -14.04
C ALA A 39 4.61 15.34 -13.72
N VAL A 40 3.81 14.73 -14.60
CA VAL A 40 3.28 13.38 -14.41
C VAL A 40 3.73 12.46 -15.56
N GLY A 41 4.58 11.51 -15.23
CA GLY A 41 5.15 10.52 -16.16
C GLY A 41 4.53 9.13 -16.00
N PHE A 42 4.49 8.36 -17.09
CA PHE A 42 4.00 6.96 -17.06
C PHE A 42 4.92 6.04 -17.85
N LYS A 43 5.09 6.29 -19.15
CA LYS A 43 6.01 5.52 -19.98
C LYS A 43 7.44 6.00 -19.74
N GLY A 44 8.30 5.07 -19.36
CA GLY A 44 9.70 5.37 -19.13
C GLY A 44 10.42 5.81 -20.41
N ASN A 45 11.51 6.56 -20.28
CA ASN A 45 12.43 6.88 -21.38
C ASN A 45 13.49 5.77 -21.59
N ASN A 46 14.48 5.99 -22.45
CA ASN A 46 15.52 5.01 -22.75
C ASN A 46 16.48 4.66 -21.58
N LEU A 47 16.32 5.30 -20.41
CA LEU A 47 16.97 4.93 -19.14
C LEU A 47 16.15 3.93 -18.33
N HIS A 48 14.83 3.90 -18.51
CA HIS A 48 13.91 3.09 -17.72
C HIS A 48 13.65 1.76 -18.43
N LEU A 49 14.63 0.85 -18.45
CA LEU A 49 14.53 -0.38 -19.26
C LEU A 49 13.84 -1.55 -18.52
N ASN A 50 13.36 -1.35 -17.31
CA ASN A 50 12.68 -2.36 -16.49
C ASN A 50 11.62 -1.71 -15.58
N GLY A 51 10.94 -2.54 -14.79
CA GLY A 51 9.99 -2.10 -13.76
C GLY A 51 8.65 -1.60 -14.28
N ALA A 52 7.90 -0.93 -13.40
CA ALA A 52 6.49 -0.61 -13.64
C ALA A 52 6.25 0.38 -14.79
N HIS A 53 7.24 1.20 -15.13
CA HIS A 53 7.22 2.08 -16.30
C HIS A 53 7.30 1.32 -17.64
N ARG A 54 7.39 -0.02 -17.56
CA ARG A 54 7.32 -0.94 -18.68
C ARG A 54 6.16 -1.91 -18.55
N SER A 55 5.68 -2.33 -19.70
CA SER A 55 4.69 -3.38 -19.83
C SER A 55 5.26 -4.74 -19.43
N ARG A 56 4.40 -5.68 -19.04
CA ARG A 56 4.84 -7.06 -18.79
C ARG A 56 5.43 -7.69 -20.05
N ARG A 57 4.85 -7.43 -21.23
CA ARG A 57 5.40 -7.93 -22.50
C ARG A 57 6.83 -7.41 -22.71
N TRP A 58 7.07 -6.10 -22.54
CA TRP A 58 8.43 -5.54 -22.60
C TRP A 58 9.40 -6.29 -21.68
N ILE A 59 9.04 -6.42 -20.40
CA ILE A 59 9.91 -7.06 -19.39
C ILE A 59 10.25 -8.50 -19.78
N LEU A 60 9.29 -9.23 -20.35
CA LEU A 60 9.46 -10.64 -20.69
C LEU A 60 10.10 -10.87 -22.06
N THR A 61 9.99 -9.95 -23.02
CA THR A 61 10.36 -10.22 -24.42
C THR A 61 11.37 -9.25 -25.03
N SER A 62 11.63 -8.08 -24.44
CA SER A 62 12.60 -7.12 -24.99
C SER A 62 14.04 -7.63 -24.87
N ASP A 63 14.89 -7.32 -25.85
CA ASP A 63 16.34 -7.58 -25.76
C ASP A 63 17.04 -6.56 -24.85
N TRP A 64 16.44 -5.40 -24.64
CA TRP A 64 17.00 -4.31 -23.83
C TRP A 64 16.57 -4.33 -22.37
N CYS A 65 15.65 -5.21 -21.97
CA CYS A 65 15.23 -5.28 -20.58
C CYS A 65 16.37 -5.75 -19.67
N THR A 66 16.69 -4.94 -18.65
CA THR A 66 17.81 -5.20 -17.73
C THR A 66 17.41 -5.98 -16.49
N ASP A 67 16.12 -6.18 -16.23
CA ASP A 67 15.59 -7.00 -15.14
C ASP A 67 14.26 -7.65 -15.56
N ARG A 68 14.28 -8.98 -15.73
CA ARG A 68 13.13 -9.77 -16.18
C ARG A 68 12.21 -10.25 -15.06
N THR A 69 12.43 -9.80 -13.83
CA THR A 69 11.73 -10.27 -12.64
C THR A 69 10.95 -9.16 -11.94
N TYR A 70 11.44 -7.92 -12.03
CA TYR A 70 10.78 -6.79 -11.39
C TYR A 70 9.38 -6.53 -11.99
N THR A 71 8.35 -6.48 -11.14
CA THR A 71 6.92 -6.25 -11.50
C THR A 71 6.28 -7.33 -12.39
N VAL A 72 6.88 -8.52 -12.43
CA VAL A 72 6.37 -9.72 -13.12
C VAL A 72 6.51 -11.01 -12.30
N SER A 73 7.05 -10.94 -11.09
CA SER A 73 7.37 -12.12 -10.27
C SER A 73 6.18 -12.60 -9.44
N TYR A 74 5.38 -11.68 -8.91
CA TYR A 74 4.27 -12.04 -8.03
C TYR A 74 3.08 -12.56 -8.85
N ALA A 75 2.22 -13.37 -8.20
CA ALA A 75 1.03 -13.91 -8.86
C ALA A 75 0.16 -12.80 -9.46
N ASP A 76 0.00 -11.70 -8.74
CA ASP A 76 -0.82 -10.56 -9.16
C ASP A 76 -0.22 -9.76 -10.33
N ASP A 77 1.11 -9.75 -10.46
CA ASP A 77 1.80 -9.08 -11.58
C ASP A 77 1.50 -9.75 -12.93
N LYS A 78 1.18 -11.04 -12.90
CA LYS A 78 0.85 -11.88 -14.06
C LYS A 78 -0.58 -11.70 -14.54
N LEU A 79 -1.40 -10.93 -13.82
CA LEU A 79 -2.77 -10.62 -14.18
C LEU A 79 -2.86 -9.27 -14.94
N GLY A 80 -4.01 -9.02 -15.56
CA GLY A 80 -4.23 -7.85 -16.41
C GLY A 80 -3.57 -7.97 -17.78
N ASP A 81 -3.79 -6.94 -18.60
CA ASP A 81 -3.23 -6.84 -19.95
C ASP A 81 -1.70 -6.76 -19.88
N GLN A 82 -1.02 -7.56 -20.71
CA GLN A 82 0.43 -7.62 -20.73
C GLN A 82 1.09 -6.36 -21.28
N ASP A 83 0.36 -5.55 -22.04
CA ASP A 83 0.85 -4.35 -22.71
C ASP A 83 0.69 -3.09 -21.86
N TRP A 84 0.03 -3.21 -20.72
CA TRP A 84 -0.20 -2.09 -19.83
C TRP A 84 1.01 -1.76 -18.97
N ILE A 85 1.36 -0.48 -19.01
CA ILE A 85 2.25 0.17 -18.06
C ILE A 85 1.51 0.32 -16.72
N ALA A 86 2.23 0.11 -15.63
CA ALA A 86 1.67 0.11 -14.28
C ALA A 86 2.38 1.10 -13.33
N GLY A 87 3.37 1.83 -13.84
CA GLY A 87 4.11 2.85 -13.10
C GLY A 87 3.60 4.25 -13.39
N PHE A 88 3.72 5.12 -12.39
CA PHE A 88 3.54 6.56 -12.53
C PHE A 88 4.57 7.30 -11.69
N ASP A 89 5.04 8.43 -12.21
CA ASP A 89 5.87 9.38 -11.49
C ASP A 89 5.16 10.72 -11.39
N ILE A 90 5.25 11.38 -10.24
CA ILE A 90 4.73 12.73 -10.01
C ILE A 90 5.84 13.60 -9.43
N SER A 91 6.30 14.56 -10.21
CA SER A 91 7.27 15.58 -9.81
C SER A 91 6.54 16.84 -9.36
N ALA A 92 6.89 17.38 -8.21
CA ALA A 92 6.30 18.62 -7.70
C ALA A 92 7.30 19.37 -6.80
N PRO A 93 7.11 20.68 -6.58
CA PRO A 93 7.88 21.40 -5.56
C PRO A 93 7.74 20.74 -4.18
N PRO A 94 8.76 20.82 -3.30
CA PRO A 94 8.76 20.11 -2.01
C PRO A 94 7.52 20.37 -1.13
N HIS A 95 6.98 21.59 -1.14
CA HIS A 95 5.80 21.95 -0.35
C HIS A 95 4.50 21.25 -0.83
N ILE A 96 4.47 20.68 -2.04
CA ILE A 96 3.39 19.84 -2.56
C ILE A 96 3.75 18.35 -2.39
N LEU A 97 4.99 17.99 -2.73
CA LEU A 97 5.44 16.61 -2.78
C LEU A 97 5.43 15.95 -1.39
N LEU A 98 5.96 16.62 -0.36
CA LEU A 98 6.04 16.03 0.98
C LEU A 98 4.65 15.70 1.56
N PRO A 99 3.66 16.63 1.57
CA PRO A 99 2.31 16.29 2.00
C PRO A 99 1.65 15.19 1.14
N MET A 100 1.93 15.14 -0.16
CA MET A 100 1.41 14.11 -1.05
C MET A 100 1.93 12.71 -0.67
N CYS A 101 3.24 12.58 -0.45
CA CYS A 101 3.86 11.34 0.01
C CYS A 101 3.30 10.91 1.39
N GLN A 102 3.15 11.85 2.32
CA GLN A 102 2.59 11.58 3.65
C GLN A 102 1.16 11.04 3.59
N ARG A 103 0.28 11.65 2.76
CA ARG A 103 -1.09 11.17 2.55
C ARG A 103 -1.10 9.78 1.93
N LEU A 104 -0.26 9.55 0.93
CA LEU A 104 -0.17 8.24 0.27
C LEU A 104 0.30 7.15 1.24
N ASP A 105 1.36 7.40 2.03
CA ASP A 105 1.84 6.45 3.04
C ASP A 105 0.75 6.13 4.05
N ALA A 106 0.05 7.14 4.56
CA ALA A 106 -1.04 6.96 5.50
C ALA A 106 -2.18 6.11 4.90
N ALA A 107 -2.59 6.39 3.66
CA ALA A 107 -3.65 5.64 2.98
C ALA A 107 -3.26 4.19 2.69
N VAL A 108 -2.02 3.95 2.24
CA VAL A 108 -1.48 2.61 1.99
C VAL A 108 -1.41 1.81 3.29
N ARG A 109 -0.85 2.38 4.36
CA ARG A 109 -0.75 1.70 5.67
C ARG A 109 -2.10 1.45 6.33
N ALA A 110 -3.11 2.24 5.98
CA ALA A 110 -4.50 2.04 6.40
C ALA A 110 -5.25 1.02 5.53
N GLY A 111 -4.59 0.38 4.56
CA GLY A 111 -5.21 -0.61 3.67
C GLY A 111 -6.24 -0.01 2.70
N ARG A 112 -6.24 1.30 2.46
CA ARG A 112 -7.21 1.96 1.57
C ARG A 112 -6.86 1.84 0.09
N LEU A 113 -5.64 1.38 -0.21
CA LEU A 113 -5.05 1.31 -1.54
C LEU A 113 -4.35 -0.04 -1.77
N GLU A 114 -5.03 -1.15 -1.46
CA GLU A 114 -4.49 -2.52 -1.66
C GLU A 114 -4.07 -2.81 -3.11
N GLU A 115 -4.67 -2.10 -4.07
CA GLU A 115 -4.33 -2.22 -5.49
C GLU A 115 -3.02 -1.52 -5.88
N LEU A 116 -2.43 -0.70 -4.98
CA LEU A 116 -1.10 -0.14 -5.15
C LEU A 116 -0.06 -1.13 -4.63
N ALA A 117 0.80 -1.64 -5.51
CA ALA A 117 1.82 -2.63 -5.17
C ALA A 117 2.96 -2.04 -4.34
N ALA A 118 3.42 -0.85 -4.72
CA ALA A 118 4.49 -0.14 -4.02
C ALA A 118 4.45 1.36 -4.32
N TRP A 119 5.07 2.16 -3.45
CA TRP A 119 5.39 3.55 -3.71
C TRP A 119 6.76 3.92 -3.12
N TYR A 120 7.40 4.93 -3.72
CA TYR A 120 8.68 5.48 -3.28
C TYR A 120 8.69 7.01 -3.42
N GLY A 121 9.28 7.71 -2.45
CA GLY A 121 9.32 9.17 -2.43
C GLY A 121 10.07 9.68 -1.21
N ASN A 122 9.63 10.80 -0.63
CA ASN A 122 10.22 11.39 0.57
C ASN A 122 9.12 11.91 1.50
N LEU A 123 9.16 11.52 2.79
CA LEU A 123 8.14 11.87 3.78
C LEU A 123 8.47 13.10 4.63
N ASP A 124 9.75 13.44 4.81
CA ASP A 124 10.18 14.42 5.82
C ASP A 124 11.17 15.48 5.29
N GLY A 125 11.53 15.41 4.02
CA GLY A 125 12.44 16.33 3.34
C GLY A 125 13.91 16.03 3.60
N ASP A 126 14.26 14.86 4.15
CA ASP A 126 15.64 14.46 4.35
C ASP A 126 16.31 13.98 3.04
N GLN A 127 17.49 13.35 3.13
CA GLN A 127 18.24 12.82 1.98
C GLN A 127 18.03 11.31 1.78
N ARG A 128 16.96 10.75 2.33
CA ARG A 128 16.60 9.34 2.26
C ARG A 128 15.30 9.17 1.47
N VAL A 129 15.26 8.09 0.71
CA VAL A 129 14.03 7.68 0.02
C VAL A 129 13.22 6.79 0.95
N ASP A 130 11.98 7.19 1.15
CA ASP A 130 10.96 6.41 1.83
C ASP A 130 10.16 5.59 0.83
N GLY A 131 9.49 4.56 1.33
CA GLY A 131 8.56 3.79 0.53
C GLY A 131 7.90 2.68 1.31
N TYR A 132 6.93 2.07 0.65
CA TYR A 132 6.21 0.93 1.17
C TYR A 132 5.96 -0.07 0.06
N ASN A 133 6.30 -1.34 0.31
CA ASN A 133 5.92 -2.45 -0.55
C ASN A 133 4.69 -3.10 0.05
N ASN A 134 3.55 -2.88 -0.58
CA ASN A 134 2.24 -3.32 -0.11
C ASN A 134 2.04 -4.82 -0.30
N ILE A 135 2.60 -5.40 -1.37
CA ILE A 135 2.57 -6.85 -1.61
C ILE A 135 3.22 -7.61 -0.46
N LEU A 136 4.38 -7.12 0.00
CA LEU A 136 5.13 -7.72 1.10
C LEU A 136 4.78 -7.14 2.47
N ASN A 137 3.81 -6.21 2.53
CA ASN A 137 3.36 -5.50 3.74
C ASN A 137 4.53 -4.98 4.59
N ARG A 138 5.52 -4.32 3.97
CA ARG A 138 6.72 -3.84 4.68
C ARG A 138 7.22 -2.50 4.16
N VAL A 139 7.90 -1.76 5.05
CA VAL A 139 8.67 -0.57 4.69
C VAL A 139 9.73 -0.96 3.65
N SER A 140 9.90 -0.10 2.65
CA SER A 140 10.84 -0.30 1.55
C SER A 140 11.57 1.01 1.24
N THR A 141 12.55 0.94 0.36
CA THR A 141 13.30 2.10 -0.14
C THR A 141 13.71 1.83 -1.58
N SER A 142 14.18 2.86 -2.28
CA SER A 142 14.63 2.80 -3.67
C SER A 142 15.92 3.63 -3.83
N ASP A 143 16.38 3.80 -5.06
CA ASP A 143 17.51 4.68 -5.36
C ASP A 143 17.17 6.18 -5.16
N SER A 144 18.20 7.01 -5.08
CA SER A 144 18.08 8.44 -4.77
C SER A 144 17.36 9.29 -5.82
N SER A 145 17.03 8.76 -7.00
CA SER A 145 16.26 9.53 -7.99
C SER A 145 14.88 9.91 -7.46
N HIS A 146 14.32 9.09 -6.58
CA HIS A 146 13.01 9.26 -5.93
C HIS A 146 12.99 10.34 -4.83
N LEU A 147 14.11 11.02 -4.56
CA LEU A 147 14.12 12.15 -3.62
C LEU A 147 13.35 13.37 -4.13
N THR A 148 13.16 13.47 -5.45
CA THR A 148 12.61 14.67 -6.11
C THR A 148 11.25 14.45 -6.78
N HIS A 149 10.73 13.23 -6.72
CA HIS A 149 9.44 12.85 -7.28
C HIS A 149 8.84 11.68 -6.51
N LEU A 150 7.52 11.52 -6.58
CA LEU A 150 6.80 10.35 -6.08
C LEU A 150 6.72 9.32 -7.21
N HIS A 151 7.17 8.10 -6.96
CA HIS A 151 6.91 6.94 -7.81
C HIS A 151 5.85 6.05 -7.20
N GLY A 152 4.93 5.54 -8.02
CA GLY A 152 3.98 4.52 -7.62
C GLY A 152 3.87 3.41 -8.65
N THR A 153 3.75 2.18 -8.16
CA THR A 153 3.45 0.98 -8.95
C THR A 153 2.08 0.46 -8.59
N VAL A 154 1.15 0.44 -9.54
CA VAL A 154 -0.16 -0.21 -9.37
C VAL A 154 -0.07 -1.68 -9.78
N LEU A 155 -0.89 -2.53 -9.18
CA LEU A 155 -1.09 -3.88 -9.69
C LEU A 155 -1.71 -3.79 -11.09
N ARG A 156 -1.07 -4.41 -12.08
CA ARG A 156 -1.40 -4.21 -13.51
C ARG A 156 -2.86 -4.50 -13.85
N ARG A 157 -3.49 -5.50 -13.21
CA ARG A 157 -4.93 -5.80 -13.35
C ARG A 157 -5.86 -4.66 -12.93
N HIS A 158 -5.38 -3.73 -12.13
CA HIS A 158 -6.12 -2.57 -11.64
C HIS A 158 -5.71 -1.26 -12.33
N ALA A 159 -4.74 -1.30 -13.26
CA ALA A 159 -4.23 -0.10 -13.92
C ALA A 159 -5.27 0.63 -14.78
N ASN A 160 -6.37 -0.03 -15.16
CA ASN A 160 -7.52 0.60 -15.83
C ASN A 160 -8.81 0.62 -14.99
N ASN A 161 -8.71 0.46 -13.66
CA ASN A 161 -9.87 0.52 -12.77
C ASN A 161 -10.21 1.97 -12.40
N ALA A 162 -11.31 2.50 -12.95
CA ALA A 162 -11.74 3.89 -12.74
C ALA A 162 -11.99 4.24 -11.26
N ALA A 163 -12.63 3.35 -10.49
CA ALA A 163 -12.93 3.61 -9.09
C ALA A 163 -11.65 3.69 -8.25
N PHE A 164 -10.72 2.77 -8.46
CA PHE A 164 -9.41 2.80 -7.79
C PHE A 164 -8.62 4.06 -8.17
N MET A 165 -8.53 4.38 -9.46
CA MET A 165 -7.80 5.55 -9.95
C MET A 165 -8.36 6.87 -9.42
N ALA A 166 -9.69 6.98 -9.27
CA ALA A 166 -10.33 8.12 -8.62
C ALA A 166 -9.99 8.22 -7.13
N ARG A 167 -10.00 7.10 -6.39
CA ARG A 167 -9.59 7.08 -4.96
C ARG A 167 -8.13 7.47 -4.80
N LEU A 168 -7.24 6.92 -5.63
CA LEU A 168 -5.81 7.26 -5.62
C LEU A 168 -5.60 8.74 -5.92
N ALA A 169 -6.28 9.30 -6.93
CA ALA A 169 -6.23 10.74 -7.22
C ALA A 169 -6.64 11.57 -6.00
N ALA A 170 -7.76 11.23 -5.35
CA ALA A 170 -8.25 11.94 -4.18
C ALA A 170 -7.22 11.95 -3.02
N VAL A 171 -6.52 10.84 -2.79
CA VAL A 171 -5.43 10.74 -1.81
C VAL A 171 -4.29 11.68 -2.15
N LEU A 172 -3.84 11.64 -3.40
CA LEU A 172 -2.69 12.42 -3.85
C LEU A 172 -2.95 13.93 -3.77
N ILE A 173 -4.16 14.38 -4.12
CA ILE A 173 -4.54 15.81 -4.08
C ILE A 173 -4.97 16.29 -2.69
N GLY A 174 -5.25 15.37 -1.77
CA GLY A 174 -5.75 15.69 -0.43
C GLY A 174 -7.25 15.97 -0.36
N ASP A 175 -8.02 15.59 -1.39
CA ASP A 175 -9.48 15.63 -1.36
C ASP A 175 -10.08 14.44 -0.60
N ASP A 176 -9.26 13.41 -0.35
CA ASP A 176 -9.61 12.29 0.51
C ASP A 176 -9.37 12.59 2.01
N MET A 177 -8.82 13.77 2.31
CA MET A 177 -8.64 14.25 3.67
C MET A 177 -10.02 14.38 4.27
N LEU A 178 -10.44 13.33 4.96
CA LEU A 178 -11.39 13.32 6.05
C LEU A 178 -12.31 14.56 6.02
N LYS A 179 -13.48 14.44 5.38
CA LYS A 179 -14.66 15.06 6.00
C LYS A 179 -14.87 14.35 7.33
N ASP A 180 -14.04 14.71 8.30
CA ASP A 180 -14.08 14.29 9.69
C ASP A 180 -15.33 14.89 10.38
N GLU A 181 -16.07 15.77 9.70
CA GLU A 181 -17.28 16.41 10.23
C GLU A 181 -18.48 15.46 10.40
N THR A 182 -18.41 14.20 9.96
CA THR A 182 -19.50 13.22 10.17
C THR A 182 -19.07 11.91 10.82
N LEU A 183 -17.82 11.76 11.25
CA LEU A 183 -17.46 10.67 12.14
C LEU A 183 -17.56 11.22 13.57
N PRO A 184 -18.63 10.89 14.33
CA PRO A 184 -18.76 11.39 15.70
C PRO A 184 -17.50 11.02 16.48
N THR A 185 -16.82 12.03 17.00
CA THR A 185 -15.83 11.86 18.07
C THR A 185 -16.58 11.28 19.26
N LEU A 186 -16.53 9.95 19.41
CA LEU A 186 -17.03 9.34 20.62
C LEU A 186 -16.10 9.75 21.78
N PRO A 187 -16.65 10.14 22.93
CA PRO A 187 -15.85 10.36 24.13
C PRO A 187 -14.95 9.16 24.41
N ALA A 188 -13.75 9.39 24.94
CA ALA A 188 -12.78 8.34 25.25
C ALA A 188 -13.36 7.23 26.16
N GLU A 189 -14.43 7.51 26.89
CA GLU A 189 -15.16 6.58 27.74
C GLU A 189 -15.93 5.51 26.95
N THR A 190 -16.41 5.79 25.73
CA THR A 190 -17.13 4.80 24.89
C THR A 190 -16.21 3.74 24.31
N LEU A 191 -14.90 4.00 24.24
CA LEU A 191 -13.88 3.04 23.80
C LEU A 191 -13.55 1.98 24.86
N ALA A 192 -13.91 2.21 26.12
CA ALA A 192 -13.49 1.37 27.24
C ALA A 192 -14.56 0.33 27.67
N THR A 193 -15.85 0.54 27.36
CA THR A 193 -16.95 -0.25 27.92
C THR A 193 -17.56 -1.28 26.98
N GLY A 194 -17.21 -1.28 25.69
CA GLY A 194 -17.77 -2.23 24.72
C GLY A 194 -19.25 -2.01 24.41
N ASP A 195 -19.80 -0.85 24.75
CA ASP A 195 -21.22 -0.55 24.53
C ASP A 195 -21.55 -0.35 23.05
N VAL A 196 -22.78 -0.73 22.72
CA VAL A 196 -23.38 -0.67 21.38
C VAL A 196 -23.35 0.76 20.86
N LEU A 197 -22.83 0.95 19.63
CA LEU A 197 -22.80 2.24 18.94
C LEU A 197 -24.19 2.92 18.93
N PRO A 198 -24.26 4.26 19.08
CA PRO A 198 -25.51 5.02 18.96
C PRO A 198 -26.23 4.70 17.64
N ALA A 199 -27.57 4.72 17.67
CA ALA A 199 -28.39 4.31 16.52
C ALA A 199 -28.13 5.14 15.24
N GLU A 200 -27.64 6.38 15.38
CA GLU A 200 -27.22 7.24 14.28
C GLU A 200 -25.92 6.80 13.57
N SER A 201 -25.10 5.93 14.17
CA SER A 201 -23.80 5.49 13.62
C SER A 201 -23.87 4.21 12.77
N ARG A 202 -25.09 3.75 12.43
CA ARG A 202 -25.36 2.44 11.78
C ARG A 202 -25.24 2.41 10.26
N SER A 203 -24.50 3.32 9.63
CA SER A 203 -24.11 3.03 8.24
C SER A 203 -23.06 1.91 8.26
N ALA A 204 -23.29 0.85 7.49
CA ALA A 204 -22.38 -0.28 7.41
C ALA A 204 -20.95 0.16 7.05
N ASP A 205 -20.82 1.28 6.32
CA ASP A 205 -19.56 1.88 5.92
C ASP A 205 -18.79 2.52 7.09
N VAL A 206 -19.47 3.15 8.05
CA VAL A 206 -18.84 3.71 9.27
C VAL A 206 -18.40 2.59 10.22
N ALA A 207 -19.24 1.56 10.39
CA ALA A 207 -18.88 0.38 11.17
C ALA A 207 -17.71 -0.40 10.55
N LEU A 208 -17.66 -0.51 9.21
CA LEU A 208 -16.57 -1.16 8.49
C LEU A 208 -15.28 -0.32 8.54
N ALA A 209 -15.34 0.99 8.34
CA ALA A 209 -14.18 1.87 8.47
C ALA A 209 -13.60 1.87 9.90
N TYR A 210 -14.47 1.78 10.91
CA TYR A 210 -14.09 1.67 12.32
C TYR A 210 -13.48 0.30 12.64
N ALA A 211 -14.10 -0.78 12.16
CA ALA A 211 -13.55 -2.14 12.27
C ALA A 211 -12.20 -2.27 11.55
N LEU A 212 -12.04 -1.66 10.37
CA LEU A 212 -10.79 -1.62 9.62
C LEU A 212 -9.74 -0.83 10.42
N ARG A 213 -10.01 0.41 10.82
CA ARG A 213 -9.10 1.23 11.64
C ARG A 213 -8.67 0.54 12.94
N ASN A 214 -9.60 -0.10 13.65
CA ASN A 214 -9.31 -0.86 14.86
C ASN A 214 -8.55 -2.15 14.55
N SER A 215 -8.81 -2.81 13.43
CA SER A 215 -8.04 -3.98 13.01
C SER A 215 -6.61 -3.62 12.62
N TYR A 216 -6.37 -2.45 12.00
CA TYR A 216 -5.03 -1.96 11.65
C TYR A 216 -4.27 -1.42 12.88
N ALA A 217 -4.93 -0.69 13.77
CA ALA A 217 -4.34 -0.26 15.03
C ALA A 217 -4.00 -1.48 15.93
N ALA A 218 -4.90 -2.47 15.99
CA ALA A 218 -4.65 -3.73 16.67
C ALA A 218 -3.55 -4.55 16.00
N ARG A 219 -3.48 -4.57 14.66
CA ARG A 219 -2.42 -5.26 13.91
C ARG A 219 -1.06 -4.59 14.11
N ARG A 220 -0.98 -3.26 14.09
CA ARG A 220 0.24 -2.51 14.42
C ARG A 220 0.67 -2.70 15.88
N ALA A 221 -0.30 -2.72 16.80
CA ALA A 221 -0.02 -3.02 18.20
C ALA A 221 0.47 -4.46 18.36
N ALA A 222 -0.10 -5.42 17.63
CA ALA A 222 0.32 -6.82 17.62
C ALA A 222 1.71 -7.00 16.98
N GLU A 223 2.00 -6.35 15.86
CA GLU A 223 3.32 -6.37 15.20
C GLU A 223 4.40 -5.72 16.08
N ALA A 224 4.08 -4.58 16.73
CA ALA A 224 4.97 -3.94 17.68
C ALA A 224 5.19 -4.77 18.95
N ALA A 225 4.15 -5.47 19.42
CA ALA A 225 4.25 -6.42 20.52
C ALA A 225 5.12 -7.62 20.13
N LEU A 226 4.94 -8.19 18.94
CA LEU A 226 5.75 -9.29 18.41
C LEU A 226 7.22 -8.88 18.28
N ALA A 227 7.51 -7.68 17.79
CA ALA A 227 8.88 -7.16 17.69
C ALA A 227 9.55 -7.00 19.06
N LYS A 228 8.81 -6.50 20.06
CA LYS A 228 9.29 -6.41 21.45
C LYS A 228 9.54 -7.78 22.07
N LEU A 229 8.63 -8.75 21.87
CA LEU A 229 8.82 -10.13 22.32
C LEU A 229 10.05 -10.78 21.70
N ALA A 230 10.25 -10.62 20.39
CA ALA A 230 11.42 -11.13 19.67
C ALA A 230 12.75 -10.52 20.19
N ALA A 231 12.70 -9.29 20.71
CA ALA A 231 13.83 -8.61 21.33
C ALA A 231 14.00 -8.93 22.83
N GLY A 232 13.21 -9.84 23.40
CA GLY A 232 13.23 -10.16 24.84
C GLY A 232 12.72 -9.01 25.73
N MET A 233 12.03 -8.03 25.14
CA MET A 233 11.49 -6.88 25.86
C MET A 233 10.08 -7.18 26.39
N PRO A 234 9.75 -6.72 27.61
CA PRO A 234 8.41 -6.87 28.14
C PRO A 234 7.39 -6.10 27.29
N VAL A 235 6.25 -6.74 27.02
CA VAL A 235 5.11 -6.13 26.35
C VAL A 235 3.99 -5.95 27.37
N ALA A 236 3.59 -4.71 27.60
CA ALA A 236 2.33 -4.40 28.27
C ALA A 236 1.24 -4.31 27.20
N LEU A 237 0.42 -5.35 27.10
CA LEU A 237 -0.87 -5.26 26.41
C LEU A 237 -1.95 -4.93 27.45
N PRO A 238 -2.91 -4.04 27.16
CA PRO A 238 -4.08 -3.86 28.01
C PRO A 238 -4.85 -5.19 28.12
N ASP A 239 -5.36 -5.52 29.31
CA ASP A 239 -6.04 -6.81 29.60
C ASP A 239 -7.14 -7.13 28.57
N ALA A 240 -7.91 -6.13 28.14
CA ALA A 240 -8.96 -6.28 27.13
C ALA A 240 -8.46 -6.75 25.75
N GLN A 241 -7.20 -6.49 25.40
CA GLN A 241 -6.60 -6.97 24.14
C GLN A 241 -6.06 -8.39 24.26
N LEU A 242 -5.66 -8.81 25.47
CA LEU A 242 -5.27 -10.19 25.76
C LEU A 242 -6.48 -11.12 25.72
N ASP A 243 -7.62 -10.69 26.26
CA ASP A 243 -8.87 -11.46 26.23
C ASP A 243 -9.39 -11.66 24.79
N LEU A 244 -9.35 -10.61 23.96
CA LEU A 244 -9.76 -10.71 22.55
C LEU A 244 -8.86 -11.65 21.72
N LEU A 245 -7.56 -11.68 22.02
CA LEU A 245 -6.61 -12.61 21.40
C LEU A 245 -6.81 -14.05 21.91
N ALA A 246 -7.07 -14.22 23.20
CA ALA A 246 -7.36 -15.52 23.82
C ALA A 246 -8.64 -16.15 23.27
N ASP A 247 -9.72 -15.37 23.11
CA ASP A 247 -11.00 -15.84 22.57
C ASP A 247 -10.89 -16.28 21.10
N LYS A 248 -10.14 -15.52 20.28
CA LYS A 248 -9.88 -15.89 18.87
C LYS A 248 -9.02 -17.14 18.74
N LEU A 249 -8.10 -17.37 19.68
CA LEU A 249 -7.28 -18.58 19.71
C LEU A 249 -8.09 -19.78 20.23
N ALA A 250 -8.94 -19.58 21.24
CA ALA A 250 -9.83 -20.60 21.79
C ALA A 250 -10.88 -21.08 20.78
N ALA A 251 -11.32 -20.23 19.85
CA ALA A 251 -12.22 -20.61 18.76
C ALA A 251 -11.56 -21.48 17.67
N ARG A 252 -10.22 -21.55 17.63
CA ARG A 252 -9.45 -22.28 16.61
C ARG A 252 -8.75 -23.53 17.14
N LEU A 253 -8.64 -23.67 18.46
CA LEU A 253 -8.06 -24.84 19.11
C LEU A 253 -9.17 -25.68 19.75
N PRO A 254 -9.14 -27.02 19.67
CA PRO A 254 -10.11 -27.84 20.39
C PRO A 254 -10.02 -27.54 21.89
N ALA A 255 -11.19 -27.35 22.52
CA ALA A 255 -11.30 -26.85 23.89
C ALA A 255 -10.46 -27.69 24.87
N PRO A 256 -9.43 -27.13 25.52
CA PRO A 256 -8.70 -27.83 26.56
C PRO A 256 -9.53 -27.85 27.86
N ALA A 257 -9.37 -28.90 28.66
CA ALA A 257 -10.02 -29.06 29.97
C ALA A 257 -9.53 -28.05 31.04
N VAL A 258 -8.52 -27.24 30.72
CA VAL A 258 -7.97 -26.17 31.57
C VAL A 258 -7.68 -24.97 30.66
N PRO A 259 -8.11 -23.74 31.03
CA PRO A 259 -7.83 -22.55 30.22
C PRO A 259 -6.31 -22.36 30.05
N PRO A 260 -5.83 -22.11 28.82
CA PRO A 260 -4.41 -21.99 28.54
C PRO A 260 -3.84 -20.73 29.21
N THR A 261 -2.59 -20.82 29.68
CA THR A 261 -1.88 -19.65 30.22
C THR A 261 -1.45 -18.71 29.09
N ALA A 262 -1.19 -17.44 29.41
CA ALA A 262 -0.68 -16.47 28.43
C ALA A 262 0.59 -16.96 27.70
N GLU A 263 1.46 -17.71 28.38
CA GLU A 263 2.64 -18.33 27.78
C GLU A 263 2.27 -19.43 26.78
N THR A 264 1.26 -20.26 27.08
CA THR A 264 0.77 -21.30 26.18
C THR A 264 0.15 -20.70 24.91
N ILE A 265 -0.62 -19.62 25.05
CA ILE A 265 -1.22 -18.88 23.93
C ILE A 265 -0.11 -18.30 23.02
N ALA A 266 0.90 -17.65 23.62
CA ALA A 266 2.01 -17.07 22.86
C ALA A 266 2.80 -18.13 22.06
N LYS A 267 3.07 -19.30 22.67
CA LYS A 267 3.76 -20.40 21.98
C LYS A 267 2.95 -20.99 20.83
N ALA A 268 1.63 -21.10 20.98
CA ALA A 268 0.75 -21.60 19.93
C ALA A 268 0.69 -20.65 18.73
N VAL A 269 0.64 -19.33 18.95
CA VAL A 269 0.69 -18.31 17.89
C VAL A 269 1.99 -18.40 17.09
N VAL A 270 3.13 -18.55 17.78
CA VAL A 270 4.44 -18.69 17.13
C VAL A 270 4.51 -19.96 16.27
N ALA A 271 3.99 -21.09 16.77
CA ALA A 271 4.00 -22.35 16.06
C ALA A 271 3.09 -22.37 14.83
N GLU A 272 1.95 -21.67 14.87
CA GLU A 272 1.04 -21.54 13.73
C GLU A 272 1.61 -20.63 12.65
N THR A 273 2.17 -19.48 13.06
CA THR A 273 2.84 -18.55 12.14
C THR A 273 4.03 -19.20 11.44
N ALA A 274 4.77 -20.07 12.14
CA ALA A 274 5.88 -20.82 11.53
C ALA A 274 5.40 -21.83 10.48
N ARG A 275 4.21 -22.44 10.66
CA ARG A 275 3.62 -23.39 9.70
C ARG A 275 3.17 -22.68 8.42
N GLU A 276 2.49 -21.54 8.55
CA GLU A 276 2.05 -20.72 7.40
C GLU A 276 3.21 -20.14 6.56
N LEU A 277 4.42 -20.07 7.13
CA LEU A 277 5.62 -19.61 6.42
C LEU A 277 6.40 -20.74 5.74
N THR A 278 6.10 -21.99 6.06
CA THR A 278 6.76 -23.17 5.48
C THR A 278 5.95 -23.91 4.44
N ASP A 279 4.65 -23.59 4.32
CA ASP A 279 3.73 -24.06 3.28
C ASP A 279 3.61 -23.03 2.14
#